data_AF-A0A2M8QDK3-F1
#
_entry.id   AF-A0A2M8QDK3-F1
#
_cell.length_a   1.000
_cell.length_b   1.000
_cell.length_c   1.000
_cell.angle_alpha   90.00
_cell.angle_beta   90.00
_cell.angle_gamma   90.00
#
_symmetry.space_group_name_H-M   'P 1'
#
loop_
_entity.id
_entity.type
_entity.pdbx_description
1 polymer ?
#
loop_
_entity_poly.entity_id
_entity_poly.type
_entity_poly.pdbx_seq_one_letter_code
_entity_poly.pdbx_strand_id
1 'polypeptide(L)'
;KEFKSKRKQIQEKLIKLATRIPIFMYLTDHREQTLRDVITQLEPGLFKNVTGLTVKDFELLVSLGVFNSALMNDAVYKFKRYEDPSLVYMGVDRHSGQDIGLYDTVLRRSEYEAILAEE
;
A
#
# COMPACT_ATOMS: atom_id res chain seq x y z
N LYS A 1 -3.99 9.41 -33.12
CA LYS A 1 -3.64 7.98 -32.90
C LYS A 1 -2.70 7.80 -31.70
N GLU A 2 -1.66 8.63 -31.56
CA GLU A 2 -0.66 8.53 -30.49
C GLU A 2 -1.21 8.69 -29.05
N PHE A 3 -2.08 9.68 -28.81
CA PHE A 3 -2.73 9.88 -27.51
C PHE A 3 -3.57 8.67 -27.05
N LYS A 4 -4.27 8.01 -27.99
CA LYS A 4 -5.07 6.81 -27.70
C LYS A 4 -4.17 5.64 -27.28
N SER A 5 -2.96 5.55 -27.85
CA SER A 5 -1.96 4.55 -27.47
C SER A 5 -1.41 4.80 -26.06
N LYS A 6 -1.04 6.04 -25.74
CA LYS A 6 -0.53 6.41 -24.40
C LYS A 6 -1.55 6.16 -23.29
N ARG A 7 -2.84 6.49 -23.52
CA ARG A 7 -3.92 6.19 -22.57
C ARG A 7 -4.05 4.68 -22.32
N LYS A 8 -3.96 3.87 -23.38
CA LYS A 8 -4.03 2.41 -23.25
C LYS A 8 -2.88 1.86 -22.41
N GLN A 9 -1.66 2.37 -22.62
CA GLN A 9 -0.49 1.98 -21.81
C GLN A 9 -0.67 2.34 -20.32
N ILE A 10 -1.22 3.52 -20.01
CA ILE A 10 -1.52 3.93 -18.62
C ILE A 10 -2.56 2.99 -18.00
N GLN A 11 -3.64 2.67 -18.72
CA GLN A 11 -4.66 1.73 -18.26
C GLN A 11 -4.09 0.33 -17.99
N GLU A 12 -3.25 -0.19 -18.88
CA GLU A 12 -2.59 -1.48 -18.70
C GLU A 12 -1.70 -1.49 -17.44
N LYS A 13 -0.97 -0.40 -17.18
CA LYS A 13 -0.17 -0.25 -15.95
C LYS A 13 -1.05 -0.18 -14.70
N LEU A 14 -2.16 0.56 -14.74
CA LEU A 14 -3.10 0.64 -13.63
C LEU A 14 -3.73 -0.73 -13.30
N ILE A 15 -4.14 -1.49 -14.32
CA ILE A 15 -4.70 -2.83 -14.14
C ILE A 15 -3.64 -3.77 -13.54
N LYS A 16 -2.40 -3.75 -14.03
CA LYS A 16 -1.30 -4.54 -13.45
C LYS A 16 -1.04 -4.18 -11.99
N LEU A 17 -1.01 -2.89 -11.66
CA LEU A 17 -0.82 -2.43 -10.30
C LEU A 17 -1.97 -2.91 -9.40
N ALA A 18 -3.22 -2.62 -9.76
CA ALA A 18 -4.39 -2.93 -8.95
C ALA A 18 -4.55 -4.43 -8.68
N THR A 19 -4.21 -5.28 -9.64
CA THR A 19 -4.31 -6.74 -9.49
C THR A 19 -3.17 -7.37 -8.70
N ARG A 20 -2.02 -6.71 -8.59
CA ARG A 20 -0.81 -7.27 -7.97
C ARG A 20 -0.42 -6.61 -6.65
N ILE A 21 -0.91 -5.39 -6.39
CA ILE A 21 -0.61 -4.67 -5.15
C ILE A 21 -1.03 -5.43 -3.88
N PRO A 22 -2.16 -6.17 -3.82
CA PRO A 22 -2.51 -6.93 -2.62
C PRO A 22 -1.48 -8.01 -2.29
N ILE A 23 -0.99 -8.71 -3.31
CA ILE A 23 0.05 -9.75 -3.15
C ILE A 23 1.35 -9.13 -2.67
N PHE A 24 1.74 -7.98 -3.23
CA PHE A 24 2.92 -7.24 -2.78
C PHE A 24 2.81 -6.83 -1.30
N MET A 25 1.64 -6.31 -0.89
CA MET A 25 1.36 -5.91 0.49
C MET A 25 1.33 -7.08 1.50
N TYR A 26 1.06 -8.29 1.02
CA TYR A 26 1.11 -9.52 1.82
C TYR A 26 2.55 -10.02 2.01
N LEU A 27 3.42 -9.81 1.01
CA LEU A 27 4.79 -10.34 1.01
C LEU A 27 5.80 -9.43 1.69
N THR A 28 5.52 -8.13 1.82
CA THR A 28 6.41 -7.18 2.47
C THR A 28 6.33 -7.29 3.99
N ASP A 29 7.49 -7.25 4.65
CA ASP A 29 7.57 -7.22 6.12
C ASP A 29 7.48 -5.80 6.70
N HIS A 30 7.52 -4.75 5.86
CA HIS A 30 7.55 -3.35 6.29
C HIS A 30 6.14 -2.79 6.53
N ARG A 31 5.40 -3.33 7.49
CA ARG A 31 3.98 -2.97 7.69
C ARG A 31 3.78 -1.59 8.34
N GLU A 32 4.76 -1.10 9.07
CA GLU A 32 4.73 0.20 9.77
C GLU A 32 5.04 1.37 8.82
N GLN A 33 5.61 1.08 7.65
CA GLN A 33 6.02 2.07 6.66
C GLN A 33 4.91 2.31 5.64
N THR A 34 4.86 3.51 5.06
CA THR A 34 3.86 3.82 4.03
C THR A 34 4.09 2.94 2.80
N LEU A 35 3.02 2.49 2.16
CA LEU A 35 3.11 1.67 0.95
C LEU A 35 3.93 2.37 -0.13
N ARG A 36 3.83 3.70 -0.22
CA ARG A 36 4.62 4.50 -1.14
C ARG A 36 6.12 4.37 -0.86
N ASP A 37 6.56 4.44 0.39
CA ASP A 37 7.97 4.30 0.76
C ASP A 37 8.46 2.87 0.57
N VAL A 38 7.61 1.87 0.87
CA VAL A 38 7.93 0.47 0.61
C VAL A 38 8.16 0.22 -0.88
N ILE A 39 7.31 0.76 -1.75
CA ILE A 39 7.46 0.63 -3.21
C ILE A 39 8.71 1.36 -3.73
N THR A 40 8.96 2.58 -3.23
CA THR A 40 9.94 3.49 -3.85
C THR A 40 11.35 3.35 -3.27
N GLN A 41 11.47 2.97 -1.98
CA GLN A 41 12.72 3.03 -1.23
C GLN A 41 13.12 1.67 -0.65
N LEU A 42 12.21 1.00 0.06
CA LEU A 42 12.56 -0.18 0.86
C LEU A 42 12.65 -1.45 0.01
N GLU A 43 11.63 -1.71 -0.81
CA GLU A 43 11.52 -2.96 -1.57
C GLU A 43 11.17 -2.77 -3.06
N PRO A 44 11.89 -1.90 -3.80
CA PRO A 44 11.62 -1.69 -5.22
C PRO A 44 11.83 -2.96 -6.06
N GLY A 45 12.73 -3.85 -5.61
CA GLY A 45 12.96 -5.15 -6.24
C GLY A 45 11.77 -6.09 -6.13
N LEU A 46 11.21 -6.24 -4.93
CA LEU A 46 10.02 -7.05 -4.69
C LEU A 46 8.82 -6.49 -5.47
N PHE A 47 8.64 -5.16 -5.46
CA PHE A 47 7.57 -4.49 -6.19
C PHE A 47 7.64 -4.83 -7.69
N LYS A 48 8.83 -4.72 -8.28
CA LYS A 48 9.04 -5.05 -9.70
C LYS A 48 8.78 -6.54 -9.98
N ASN A 49 9.22 -7.43 -9.10
CA ASN A 49 9.03 -8.86 -9.28
C ASN A 49 7.55 -9.27 -9.21
N VAL A 50 6.77 -8.67 -8.30
CA VAL A 50 5.36 -9.02 -8.09
C VAL A 50 4.45 -8.35 -9.12
N THR A 51 4.68 -7.08 -9.43
CA THR A 51 3.78 -6.27 -10.29
C THR A 51 4.22 -6.21 -11.75
N GLY A 52 5.50 -6.45 -12.02
CA GLY A 52 6.12 -6.20 -13.32
C GLY A 52 6.28 -4.71 -13.67
N LEU A 53 6.02 -3.80 -12.73
CA LEU A 53 6.16 -2.35 -12.88
C LEU A 53 7.45 -1.86 -12.25
N THR A 54 8.07 -0.84 -12.83
CA THR A 54 9.21 -0.16 -12.22
C THR A 54 8.76 0.96 -11.29
N VAL A 55 9.65 1.43 -10.41
CA VAL A 55 9.41 2.63 -9.59
C VAL A 55 9.04 3.82 -10.46
N LYS A 56 9.71 4.01 -11.60
CA LYS A 56 9.38 5.08 -12.56
C LYS A 56 7.97 4.97 -13.13
N ASP A 57 7.49 3.75 -13.36
CA ASP A 57 6.11 3.54 -13.82
C ASP A 57 5.10 3.94 -12.73
N PHE A 58 5.40 3.59 -11.48
CA PHE A 58 4.58 3.97 -10.34
C PHE A 58 4.57 5.48 -10.12
N GLU A 59 5.72 6.15 -10.14
CA GLU A 59 5.83 7.61 -10.04
C GLU A 59 5.10 8.33 -11.18
N LEU A 60 5.14 7.77 -12.39
CA LEU A 60 4.34 8.28 -13.51
C LEU A 60 2.84 8.21 -13.19
N LEU A 61 2.34 7.10 -12.65
CA LEU A 61 0.93 6.99 -12.25
C LEU A 61 0.57 8.00 -11.15
N VAL A 62 1.45 8.17 -10.15
CA VAL A 62 1.26 9.16 -9.07
C VAL A 62 1.21 10.58 -9.63
N SER A 63 2.16 10.96 -10.49
CA SER A 63 2.21 12.30 -11.09
C SER A 63 1.02 12.60 -12.02
N LEU A 64 0.38 11.57 -12.57
CA LEU A 64 -0.86 11.71 -13.34
C LEU A 64 -2.10 11.93 -12.46
N GLY A 65 -1.98 11.87 -11.14
CA GLY A 65 -3.07 12.16 -10.19
C GLY A 65 -4.19 11.12 -10.19
N VAL A 66 -3.89 9.88 -10.60
CA VAL A 66 -4.89 8.80 -10.70
C VAL A 66 -5.23 8.15 -9.35
N PHE A 67 -4.46 8.48 -8.30
CA PHE A 67 -4.69 7.99 -6.94
C PHE A 67 -5.28 9.09 -6.06
N ASN A 68 -6.36 8.77 -5.37
CA ASN A 68 -6.87 9.58 -4.28
C ASN A 68 -6.28 9.08 -2.96
N SER A 69 -5.44 9.89 -2.30
CA SER A 69 -4.75 9.50 -1.07
C SER A 69 -5.69 9.03 0.04
N ALA A 70 -6.82 9.70 0.25
CA ALA A 70 -7.78 9.33 1.30
C ALA A 70 -8.38 7.94 1.04
N LEU A 71 -8.83 7.67 -0.19
CA LEU A 71 -9.36 6.36 -0.57
C LEU A 71 -8.29 5.27 -0.54
N MET A 72 -7.06 5.59 -0.95
CA MET A 72 -5.96 4.63 -0.90
C MET A 72 -5.56 4.31 0.55
N ASN A 73 -5.52 5.30 1.43
CA ASN A 73 -5.24 5.10 2.85
C ASN A 73 -6.29 4.19 3.50
N ASP A 74 -7.58 4.46 3.25
CA ASP A 74 -8.68 3.61 3.74
C ASP A 74 -8.60 2.18 3.18
N ALA A 75 -8.33 2.02 1.89
CA ALA A 75 -8.20 0.71 1.26
C ALA A 75 -7.01 -0.10 1.81
N VAL A 76 -5.85 0.54 2.00
CA VAL A 76 -4.65 -0.10 2.56
C VAL A 76 -4.88 -0.48 4.03
N TYR A 77 -5.50 0.39 4.81
CA TYR A 77 -5.86 0.11 6.20
C TYR A 77 -6.78 -1.13 6.28
N LYS A 78 -7.87 -1.13 5.53
CA LYS A 78 -8.82 -2.24 5.47
C LYS A 78 -8.12 -3.53 5.05
N PHE A 79 -7.29 -3.49 4.01
CA PHE A 79 -6.56 -4.68 3.56
C PHE A 79 -5.72 -5.29 4.69
N LYS A 80 -4.87 -4.49 5.35
CA LYS A 80 -4.02 -4.96 6.46
C LYS A 80 -4.86 -5.54 7.61
N ARG A 81 -5.93 -4.83 8.00
CA ARG A 81 -6.82 -5.26 9.09
C ARG A 81 -7.61 -6.54 8.78
N TYR A 82 -7.95 -6.80 7.52
CA TYR A 82 -8.69 -8.01 7.14
C TYR A 82 -7.78 -9.21 6.84
N GLU A 83 -6.48 -8.97 6.63
CA GLU A 83 -5.48 -10.03 6.54
C GLU A 83 -5.19 -10.67 7.92
N ASP A 84 -5.05 -9.86 8.97
CA ASP A 84 -4.69 -10.31 10.33
C ASP A 84 -5.61 -11.43 10.90
N PRO A 85 -6.96 -11.38 10.80
CA PRO A 85 -7.85 -12.41 11.33
C PRO A 85 -7.63 -13.81 10.74
N SER A 86 -7.09 -13.90 9.52
CA SER A 86 -6.74 -15.19 8.91
C SER A 86 -5.52 -15.85 9.56
N LEU A 87 -4.63 -15.05 10.16
CA LEU A 87 -3.43 -15.51 10.89
C LEU A 87 -3.68 -15.63 12.41
N VAL A 88 -4.56 -14.80 12.98
CA VAL A 88 -4.91 -14.81 14.42
C VAL A 88 -5.61 -16.10 14.85
N TYR A 89 -6.32 -16.81 13.96
CA TYR A 89 -6.87 -18.14 14.26
C TYR A 89 -5.76 -19.18 14.58
N MET A 90 -4.51 -18.94 14.13
CA MET A 90 -3.33 -19.72 14.51
C MET A 90 -2.65 -19.25 15.80
N GLY A 91 -3.23 -18.30 16.53
CA GLY A 91 -2.74 -17.82 17.83
C GLY A 91 -1.52 -16.91 17.77
N VAL A 92 -1.22 -16.32 16.61
CA VAL A 92 -0.07 -15.42 16.45
C VAL A 92 -0.54 -14.02 16.09
N ASP A 93 -0.59 -13.13 17.08
CA ASP A 93 -0.75 -11.70 16.86
C ASP A 93 0.64 -11.06 16.72
N ARG A 94 1.20 -11.07 15.50
CA ARG A 94 2.56 -10.58 15.24
C ARG A 94 2.68 -9.07 15.25
N HIS A 95 1.57 -8.35 15.06
CA HIS A 95 1.57 -6.91 14.80
C HIS A 95 0.71 -6.12 15.79
N SER A 96 0.21 -6.79 16.85
CA SER A 96 -0.46 -6.17 17.98
C SER A 96 0.32 -4.97 18.48
N GLY A 97 -0.28 -3.80 18.34
CA GLY A 97 0.27 -2.60 18.94
C GLY A 97 1.39 -1.90 18.19
N GLN A 98 1.68 -2.27 16.95
CA GLN A 98 2.60 -1.54 16.08
C GLN A 98 1.88 -0.40 15.33
N ASP A 99 2.67 0.57 14.85
CA ASP A 99 2.17 1.61 13.94
C ASP A 99 1.72 0.98 12.61
N ILE A 100 0.69 1.56 11.99
CA ILE A 100 0.14 1.03 10.74
C ILE A 100 0.46 2.00 9.60
N GLY A 101 1.37 1.59 8.72
CA GLY A 101 1.63 2.32 7.49
C GLY A 101 0.46 2.20 6.51
N LEU A 102 -0.04 3.33 6.01
CA LEU A 102 -1.11 3.38 5.02
C LEU A 102 -0.52 3.55 3.62
N TYR A 103 -1.22 4.21 2.70
CA TYR A 103 -0.68 4.51 1.39
C TYR A 103 0.45 5.54 1.44
N ASP A 104 0.20 6.68 2.09
CA ASP A 104 1.14 7.81 2.21
C ASP A 104 1.21 8.43 3.62
N THR A 105 0.47 7.87 4.57
CA THR A 105 0.39 8.31 5.97
C THR A 105 0.71 7.13 6.89
N VAL A 106 1.15 7.38 8.11
CA VAL A 106 1.31 6.36 9.16
C VAL A 106 0.30 6.65 10.26
N LEU A 107 -0.49 5.66 10.66
CA LEU A 107 -1.32 5.74 11.86
C LEU A 107 -0.47 5.31 13.04
N ARG A 108 -0.18 6.25 13.94
CA ARG A 108 0.61 5.96 15.13
C ARG A 108 -0.29 5.52 16.27
N ARG A 109 0.13 4.49 16.98
CA ARG A 109 -0.63 4.01 18.15
C ARG A 109 -0.75 5.06 19.24
N SER A 110 0.32 5.82 19.47
CA SER A 110 0.36 6.88 20.48
C SER A 110 -0.68 7.97 20.24
N GLU A 111 -1.03 8.26 18.98
CA GLU A 111 -2.06 9.24 18.63
C GLU A 111 -3.46 8.75 19.05
N TYR A 112 -3.73 7.45 18.95
CA TYR A 112 -4.97 6.85 19.42
C TYR A 112 -5.05 6.80 20.95
N GLU A 113 -3.95 6.41 21.61
CA GLU A 113 -3.92 6.31 23.08
C GLU A 113 -4.01 7.68 23.75
N ALA A 114 -3.44 8.74 23.15
CA ALA A 114 -3.57 10.11 23.64
C ALA A 114 -5.03 10.62 23.60
N ILE A 115 -5.76 10.34 22.52
CA ILE A 115 -7.18 10.75 22.40
C ILE A 115 -8.05 10.05 23.46
N LEU A 116 -7.80 8.76 23.72
CA LEU A 116 -8.55 8.00 24.73
C LEU A 116 -8.17 8.36 26.18
N ALA A 117 -6.98 8.92 26.41
CA ALA A 117 -6.53 9.38 27.71
C ALA A 117 -7.00 10.81 28.05
N GLU A 118 -7.49 11.54 27.05
CA GLU A 118 -8.09 12.89 27.19
C GLU A 118 -9.62 12.85 27.37
N GLU A 119 -10.24 11.65 27.38
CA GLU A 119 -11.65 11.39 27.76
C GLU A 119 -11.78 10.89 29.21
#